data_AF-A0A355DSG7-F1
#
_entry.id   AF-A0A355DSG7-F1
#
_cell.length_a   1.000
_cell.length_b   1.000
_cell.length_c   1.000
_cell.angle_alpha   90.00
_cell.angle_beta   90.00
_cell.angle_gamma   90.00
#
_symmetry.space_group_name_H-M   'P 1'
#
loop_
_entity.id
_entity.type
_entity.pdbx_description
1 polymer ?
#
loop_
_entity_poly.entity_id
_entity_poly.type
_entity_poly.pdbx_seq_one_letter_code
_entity_poly.pdbx_strand_id
1 'polypeptide(L)'
;MNSKKSKTQNQKPKTQNSLLREQAEQQFAEELEVLANLDKRQRPQNWNLSPWAVTIYLLGGKLDNGFVISPKYIGDRRIIEIAVATLTTDRALLLLGVPGTAKSWVSEHL
;
A
#
# COMPACT_ATOMS: atom_id res chain seq x y z
N MET A 1 59.45 18.39 16.93
CA MET A 1 59.25 16.92 17.01
C MET A 1 57.77 16.64 17.25
N ASN A 2 57.14 15.90 16.32
CA ASN A 2 55.84 15.19 16.37
C ASN A 2 54.57 16.04 16.57
N SER A 3 53.81 16.39 15.52
CA SER A 3 52.99 15.52 14.66
C SER A 3 51.99 14.64 15.42
N LYS A 4 50.76 15.14 15.56
CA LYS A 4 49.55 14.30 15.56
C LYS A 4 48.50 14.97 14.67
N LYS A 5 48.40 14.47 13.44
CA LYS A 5 47.26 14.65 12.54
C LYS A 5 46.02 14.06 13.23
N SER A 6 45.02 14.88 13.52
CA SER A 6 43.67 14.41 13.87
C SER A 6 42.74 14.76 12.71
N LYS A 7 42.34 13.71 12.01
CA LYS A 7 41.48 13.70 10.84
C LYS A 7 40.08 14.25 11.20
N THR A 8 39.64 15.22 10.39
CA THR A 8 38.29 15.43 9.85
C THR A 8 37.11 14.93 10.69
N GLN A 9 36.35 15.85 11.28
CA GLN A 9 34.91 15.68 11.47
C GLN A 9 34.19 16.86 10.82
N ASN A 10 33.96 16.75 9.51
CA ASN A 10 33.03 17.60 8.79
C ASN A 10 31.61 17.27 9.29
N GLN A 11 31.08 18.11 10.17
CA GLN A 11 29.67 18.08 10.52
C GLN A 11 28.87 18.56 9.32
N LYS A 12 28.32 17.62 8.53
CA LYS A 12 27.31 17.95 7.53
C LYS A 12 25.99 18.29 8.24
N PRO A 13 25.30 19.37 7.86
CA PRO A 13 24.03 19.74 8.47
C PRO A 13 23.00 18.63 8.22
N LYS A 14 22.29 18.21 9.28
CA LYS A 14 21.13 17.32 9.18
C LYS A 14 20.01 18.08 8.47
N THR A 15 19.91 17.90 7.16
CA THR A 15 18.76 18.37 6.39
C THR A 15 17.53 17.64 6.92
N GLN A 16 16.63 18.38 7.55
CA GLN A 16 15.32 17.93 7.98
C GLN A 16 14.52 17.55 6.73
N ASN A 17 14.52 16.25 6.38
CA ASN A 17 13.63 15.72 5.35
C ASN A 17 12.24 15.60 5.99
N SER A 18 11.48 16.69 5.92
CA SER A 18 10.06 16.70 6.22
C SER A 18 9.34 15.73 5.28
N LEU A 19 8.83 14.64 5.84
CA LEU A 19 7.73 13.83 5.29
C LEU A 19 7.98 13.23 3.89
N LEU A 20 8.97 12.33 3.79
CA LEU A 20 8.80 11.23 2.86
C LEU A 20 7.69 10.35 3.43
N ARG A 21 6.50 10.39 2.82
CA ARG A 21 5.50 9.34 3.02
C ARG A 21 6.23 8.02 2.77
N GLU A 22 6.35 7.19 3.79
CA GLU A 22 6.77 5.81 3.60
C GLU A 22 5.84 5.19 2.55
N GLN A 23 6.41 4.40 1.64
CA GLN A 23 5.63 3.75 0.58
C GLN A 23 4.48 2.96 1.23
N ALA A 24 3.29 2.98 0.64
CA ALA A 24 2.11 2.30 1.21
C ALA A 24 2.38 0.82 1.54
N GLU A 25 3.23 0.17 0.73
CA GLU A 25 3.70 -1.20 0.98
C GLU A 25 4.45 -1.36 2.31
N GLN A 26 5.24 -0.36 2.73
CA GLN A 26 5.97 -0.39 4.00
C GLN A 26 5.04 -0.08 5.18
N GLN A 27 4.08 0.81 4.99
CA GLN A 27 3.12 1.19 6.04
C GLN A 27 2.13 0.07 6.37
N PHE A 28 1.78 -0.77 5.39
CA PHE A 28 0.83 -1.87 5.56
C PHE A 28 1.42 -3.26 5.34
N ALA A 29 2.76 -3.39 5.43
CA ALA A 29 3.45 -4.66 5.22
C ALA A 29 2.89 -5.79 6.11
N GLU A 30 2.69 -5.51 7.40
CA GLU A 30 2.12 -6.50 8.35
C GLU A 30 0.71 -6.94 7.94
N GLU A 31 -0.16 -5.98 7.59
CA GLU A 31 -1.51 -6.29 7.16
C GLU A 31 -1.52 -7.14 5.88
N LEU A 32 -0.64 -6.81 4.93
CA LEU A 32 -0.47 -7.55 3.68
C LEU A 32 0.08 -8.95 3.90
N GLU A 33 1.06 -9.14 4.80
CA GLU A 33 1.61 -10.45 5.15
C GLU A 33 0.56 -11.35 5.79
N VAL A 34 -0.16 -10.84 6.79
CA VAL A 34 -1.24 -11.60 7.45
C VAL A 34 -2.32 -11.98 6.43
N LEU A 35 -2.69 -11.04 5.57
CA LEU A 35 -3.69 -11.27 4.54
C LEU A 35 -3.24 -12.30 3.50
N ALA A 36 -2.00 -12.19 3.01
CA ALA A 36 -1.42 -13.14 2.05
C ALA A 36 -1.35 -14.57 2.61
N ASN A 37 -1.05 -14.71 3.91
CA ASN A 37 -1.00 -16.00 4.60
C ASN A 37 -2.38 -16.67 4.73
N LEU A 38 -3.45 -15.87 4.88
CA LEU A 38 -4.82 -16.38 4.98
C LEU A 38 -5.51 -16.52 3.62
N ASP A 39 -5.02 -15.83 2.60
CA ASP A 39 -5.60 -15.85 1.26
C ASP A 39 -5.33 -17.16 0.52
N LYS A 40 -6.32 -18.06 0.56
CA LYS A 40 -6.31 -19.38 -0.10
C LYS A 40 -7.02 -19.38 -1.45
N ARG A 41 -7.46 -18.22 -1.96
CA ARG A 41 -8.26 -18.13 -3.18
C ARG A 41 -7.38 -18.07 -4.41
N GLN A 42 -7.98 -18.28 -5.59
CA GLN A 42 -7.28 -18.18 -6.86
C GLN A 42 -6.75 -16.76 -7.08
N ARG A 43 -5.50 -16.66 -7.51
CA ARG A 43 -4.81 -15.42 -7.83
C ARG A 43 -4.63 -15.30 -9.34
N PRO A 44 -4.96 -14.14 -9.95
CA PRO A 44 -4.63 -13.86 -11.34
C PRO A 44 -3.12 -13.94 -11.59
N GLN A 45 -2.75 -14.04 -12.86
CA GLN A 45 -1.34 -14.02 -13.24
C GLN A 45 -0.70 -12.70 -12.79
N ASN A 46 0.50 -12.76 -12.22
CA ASN A 46 1.27 -11.61 -11.71
C ASN A 46 0.68 -10.91 -10.47
N TRP A 47 -0.30 -11.51 -9.79
CA TRP A 47 -0.86 -10.95 -8.55
C TRP A 47 -0.36 -11.70 -7.32
N ASN A 48 -0.02 -10.95 -6.27
CA ASN A 48 0.42 -11.51 -5.00
C ASN A 48 -0.77 -11.91 -4.09
N LEU A 49 -1.93 -11.29 -4.32
CA LEU A 49 -3.17 -11.47 -3.56
C LEU A 49 -4.34 -11.80 -4.49
N SER A 50 -5.36 -12.48 -3.99
CA SER A 50 -6.61 -12.69 -4.71
C SER A 50 -7.45 -11.40 -4.77
N PRO A 51 -8.38 -11.27 -5.74
CA PRO A 51 -9.29 -10.12 -5.83
C PRO A 51 -10.04 -9.81 -4.53
N TRP A 52 -10.43 -10.86 -3.80
CA TRP A 52 -11.11 -10.72 -2.52
C TRP A 52 -10.18 -10.19 -1.43
N ALA A 53 -8.94 -10.70 -1.37
CA ALA A 53 -7.94 -10.19 -0.45
C ALA A 53 -7.68 -8.70 -0.75
N VAL A 54 -7.46 -8.30 -2.00
CA VAL A 54 -7.30 -6.88 -2.38
C VAL A 54 -8.50 -6.03 -1.93
N THR A 55 -9.72 -6.54 -2.11
CA THR A 55 -10.94 -5.84 -1.68
C THR A 55 -10.98 -5.65 -0.16
N ILE A 56 -10.61 -6.68 0.63
CA ILE A 56 -10.54 -6.58 2.09
C ILE A 56 -9.42 -5.63 2.52
N TYR A 57 -8.27 -5.67 1.86
CA TYR A 57 -7.15 -4.77 2.12
C TYR A 57 -7.57 -3.30 1.98
N LEU A 58 -8.29 -2.96 0.90
CA LEU A 58 -8.74 -1.60 0.61
C LEU A 58 -9.89 -1.15 1.53
N LEU A 59 -10.91 -1.99 1.70
CA LEU A 59 -12.15 -1.63 2.40
C LEU A 59 -12.13 -1.94 3.89
N GLY A 60 -11.07 -2.58 4.38
CA GLY A 60 -10.99 -3.09 5.73
C GLY A 60 -11.91 -4.28 5.99
N GLY A 61 -11.70 -4.91 7.14
CA GLY A 61 -12.49 -6.05 7.56
C GLY A 61 -11.79 -6.86 8.64
N LYS A 62 -12.54 -7.76 9.27
CA LYS A 62 -11.98 -8.73 10.22
C LYS A 62 -11.72 -10.04 9.47
N LEU A 63 -10.49 -10.54 9.58
CA LEU A 63 -10.07 -11.81 8.99
C LEU A 63 -10.49 -12.99 9.88
N ASP A 64 -10.43 -14.20 9.32
CA ASP A 64 -10.85 -15.43 10.00
C ASP A 64 -10.04 -15.72 11.27
N ASN A 65 -8.76 -15.32 11.31
CA ASN A 65 -7.90 -15.44 12.48
C ASN A 65 -8.14 -14.35 13.55
N GLY A 66 -9.10 -13.46 13.33
CA GLY A 66 -9.45 -12.36 14.23
C GLY A 66 -8.66 -11.07 14.01
N PHE A 67 -7.65 -11.05 13.13
CA PHE A 67 -6.91 -9.84 12.78
C PHE A 67 -7.82 -8.82 12.08
N VAL A 68 -7.64 -7.53 12.36
CA VAL A 68 -8.46 -6.46 11.81
C VAL A 68 -7.64 -5.64 10.83
N ILE A 69 -8.07 -5.63 9.57
CA ILE A 69 -7.52 -4.78 8.52
C ILE A 69 -8.22 -3.43 8.59
N SER A 70 -7.42 -2.38 8.70
CA SER A 70 -7.91 -1.00 8.71
C SER A 70 -8.47 -0.62 7.33
N PRO A 71 -9.64 0.05 7.23
CA PRO A 71 -10.13 0.54 5.96
C PRO A 71 -9.25 1.68 5.46
N LYS A 72 -8.78 1.62 4.22
CA LYS A 72 -8.01 2.72 3.64
C LYS A 72 -8.74 3.47 2.53
N TYR A 73 -9.76 2.85 1.93
CA TYR A 73 -10.75 3.53 1.10
C TYR A 73 -12.05 3.76 1.88
N ILE A 74 -12.49 5.00 1.94
CA ILE A 74 -13.78 5.42 2.51
C ILE A 74 -14.65 5.90 1.36
N GLY A 75 -15.59 5.07 0.93
CA GLY A 75 -16.47 5.35 -0.20
C GLY A 75 -17.34 4.14 -0.57
N ASP A 76 -17.89 4.14 -1.79
CA ASP A 76 -18.74 3.05 -2.25
C ASP A 76 -17.91 1.78 -2.53
N ARG A 77 -18.16 0.73 -1.73
CA ARG A 77 -17.59 -0.61 -1.88
C ARG A 77 -17.73 -1.15 -3.30
N ARG A 78 -18.87 -0.90 -3.97
CA ARG A 78 -19.12 -1.41 -5.32
C ARG A 78 -18.14 -0.84 -6.34
N ILE A 79 -17.68 0.40 -6.16
CA ILE A 79 -16.69 1.01 -7.06
C ILE A 79 -15.37 0.25 -6.99
N ILE A 80 -14.93 -0.09 -5.77
CA ILE A 80 -13.70 -0.85 -5.55
C ILE A 80 -13.84 -2.27 -6.11
N GLU A 81 -14.96 -2.94 -5.85
CA GLU A 81 -15.21 -4.29 -6.37
C GLU A 81 -15.21 -4.34 -7.91
N ILE A 82 -15.83 -3.34 -8.56
CA ILE A 82 -15.82 -3.21 -10.03
C ILE A 82 -14.40 -2.95 -10.53
N ALA A 83 -13.64 -2.09 -9.86
CA ALA A 83 -12.26 -1.79 -10.26
C ALA A 83 -11.36 -3.03 -10.17
N VAL A 84 -11.43 -3.75 -9.04
CA VAL A 84 -10.67 -4.98 -8.83
C VAL A 84 -11.08 -6.03 -9.85
N ALA A 85 -12.38 -6.26 -10.08
CA ALA A 85 -12.87 -7.23 -11.07
C ALA A 85 -12.39 -6.89 -12.49
N THR A 86 -12.34 -5.61 -12.85
CA THR A 86 -11.85 -5.15 -14.15
C THR A 86 -10.37 -5.48 -14.33
N LEU A 87 -9.54 -5.15 -13.34
CA LEU A 87 -8.10 -5.43 -13.37
C LEU A 87 -7.80 -6.94 -13.36
N THR A 88 -8.65 -7.74 -12.70
CA THR A 88 -8.57 -9.21 -12.71
C THR A 88 -8.64 -9.78 -14.13
N THR A 89 -9.30 -9.06 -15.06
CA THR A 89 -9.44 -9.46 -16.48
C THR A 89 -8.39 -8.85 -17.40
N ASP A 90 -7.29 -8.32 -16.85
CA ASP A 90 -6.17 -7.71 -17.57
C ASP A 90 -6.59 -6.49 -18.42
N ARG A 91 -7.66 -5.81 -17.98
CA ARG A 91 -8.18 -4.59 -18.62
C ARG A 91 -7.68 -3.35 -17.89
N ALA A 92 -7.26 -2.35 -18.65
CA ALA A 92 -6.94 -1.04 -18.11
C ALA A 92 -8.19 -0.35 -17.54
N LEU A 93 -8.00 0.43 -16.47
CA LEU A 93 -9.06 1.23 -15.85
C LEU A 93 -8.64 2.70 -15.77
N LEU A 94 -9.57 3.61 -16.08
CA LEU A 94 -9.40 5.05 -15.94
C LEU A 94 -10.26 5.55 -14.78
N LEU A 95 -9.64 6.03 -13.70
CA LEU A 95 -10.34 6.64 -12.57
C LEU A 95 -10.66 8.11 -12.88
N LEU A 96 -11.93 8.42 -13.17
CA LEU A 96 -12.43 9.79 -13.38
C LEU A 96 -13.36 10.21 -12.25
N GLY A 97 -13.28 11.49 -11.84
CA GLY A 97 -14.15 12.03 -10.79
C GLY A 97 -13.68 13.38 -10.25
N VAL A 98 -14.57 14.06 -9.51
CA VAL A 98 -14.31 15.37 -8.88
C VAL A 98 -13.09 15.33 -7.92
N PRO A 99 -12.40 16.44 -7.66
CA PRO A 99 -11.29 16.49 -6.70
C PRO A 99 -11.69 15.93 -5.32
N GLY A 100 -10.79 15.19 -4.66
CA GLY A 100 -11.05 14.60 -3.32
C GLY A 100 -11.66 13.18 -3.31
N THR A 101 -11.92 12.57 -4.46
CA THR A 101 -12.53 11.22 -4.60
C THR A 101 -11.55 10.05 -4.49
N ALA A 102 -10.42 10.23 -3.79
CA ALA A 102 -9.38 9.23 -3.56
C ALA A 102 -8.77 8.54 -4.82
N LYS A 103 -8.96 9.09 -6.03
CA LYS A 103 -8.44 8.50 -7.29
C LYS A 103 -6.95 8.14 -7.24
N SER A 104 -6.09 9.09 -6.87
CA SER A 104 -4.65 8.87 -6.77
C SER A 104 -4.29 7.81 -5.71
N TRP A 105 -5.02 7.82 -4.60
CA TRP A 105 -4.79 6.87 -3.51
C TRP A 105 -5.19 5.44 -3.92
N VAL A 106 -6.31 5.27 -4.63
CA VAL A 106 -6.74 3.97 -5.18
C VAL A 106 -5.75 3.46 -6.23
N SER A 107 -5.24 4.34 -7.11
CA SER A 107 -4.21 3.96 -8.10
C SER A 107 -2.89 3.51 -7.47
N GLU A 108 -2.56 3.95 -6.27
CA GLU A 108 -1.34 3.52 -5.56
C GLU A 108 -1.50 2.15 -4.88
N HIS A 109 -2.73 1.69 -4.64
CA HIS A 109 -3.02 0.47 -3.88
C HIS A 109 -3.62 -0.67 -4.71
N LEU A 110 -3.91 -0.42 -5.99
CA LEU A 110 -4.32 -1.42 -6.98
C LEU A 110 -3.13 -1.82 -7.85
#